data_AF-A0A653DXA5-F1
#
_entry.id   AF-A0A653DXA5-F1
#
_cell.length_a   1.000
_cell.length_b   1.000
_cell.length_c   1.000
_cell.angle_alpha   90.00
_cell.angle_beta   90.00
_cell.angle_gamma   90.00
#
_symmetry.space_group_name_H-M   'P 1'
#
loop_
_entity.id
_entity.type
_entity.pdbx_description
1 polymer ?
#
loop_
_entity_poly.entity_id
_entity_poly.type
_entity_poly.pdbx_seq_one_letter_code
_entity_poly.pdbx_strand_id
1 'polypeptide(L)'
;MAGVCGQNVRSGRIRRITGLDPAGPLFTKWPKSLKLDSGDAEFVDVIHTDAGIFGYPRSIGHVDFWPNGGISPQPGCTISEVKHRSPDSILEPFFCSHWRSYQFYAESAINPSAFQGAVQCKSWEHYQKGVCTPQTSPSTRMGFYVAKEARGNHFLTTNRESPFSLT
;
A
#
# COMPACT_ATOMS: atom_id res chain seq x y z
N MET A 1 -9.15 3.05 12.14
CA MET A 1 -10.21 2.26 12.78
C MET A 1 -9.79 0.82 13.02
N ALA A 2 -9.45 0.04 11.97
CA ALA A 2 -9.08 -1.38 12.11
C ALA A 2 -8.01 -1.66 13.18
N GLY A 3 -6.95 -0.84 13.25
CA GLY A 3 -5.91 -0.99 14.29
C GLY A 3 -6.44 -0.88 15.72
N VAL A 4 -7.22 0.17 16.00
CA VAL A 4 -7.89 0.35 17.31
C VAL A 4 -8.83 -0.82 17.61
N CYS A 5 -9.55 -1.35 16.62
CA CYS A 5 -10.36 -2.55 16.82
C CYS A 5 -9.49 -3.76 17.22
N GLY A 6 -8.37 -3.98 16.53
CA GLY A 6 -7.42 -5.06 16.84
C GLY A 6 -6.86 -4.99 18.25
N GLN A 7 -6.51 -3.80 18.71
CA GLN A 7 -6.03 -3.56 20.07
C GLN A 7 -7.06 -3.84 21.17
N ASN A 8 -8.35 -3.76 20.84
CA ASN A 8 -9.45 -3.89 21.80
C ASN A 8 -10.12 -5.28 21.77
N VAL A 9 -9.63 -6.22 20.96
CA VAL A 9 -10.08 -7.61 21.00
C VAL A 9 -9.63 -8.26 22.32
N ARG A 10 -10.59 -8.72 23.12
CA ARG A 10 -10.34 -9.28 24.47
C ARG A 10 -10.12 -10.79 24.51
N SER A 11 -10.46 -11.50 23.43
CA SER A 11 -10.31 -12.96 23.32
C SER A 11 -9.77 -13.33 21.95
N GLY A 12 -8.70 -14.13 21.93
CA GLY A 12 -7.97 -14.44 20.71
C GLY A 12 -7.21 -13.22 20.16
N ARG A 13 -6.74 -13.34 18.92
CA ARG A 13 -6.04 -12.27 18.20
C ARG A 13 -6.57 -12.19 16.77
N ILE A 14 -6.71 -10.97 16.24
CA ILE A 14 -7.04 -10.80 14.82
C ILE A 14 -5.89 -11.37 13.99
N ARG A 15 -6.21 -12.27 13.05
CA ARG A 15 -5.20 -12.95 12.23
C ARG A 15 -4.52 -12.03 11.22
N ARG A 16 -5.28 -11.10 10.63
CA ARG A 16 -4.79 -10.17 9.62
C ARG A 16 -5.54 -8.85 9.65
N ILE A 17 -4.81 -7.76 9.54
CA ILE A 17 -5.35 -6.44 9.17
C ILE A 17 -4.62 -5.97 7.92
N THR A 18 -5.37 -5.52 6.91
CA THR A 18 -4.79 -4.82 5.76
C THR A 18 -5.10 -3.33 5.85
N GLY A 19 -4.07 -2.49 5.82
CA GLY A 19 -4.18 -1.04 5.70
C GLY A 19 -4.11 -0.59 4.25
N LEU A 20 -5.19 -0.01 3.73
CA LEU A 20 -5.23 0.54 2.37
C LEU A 20 -5.07 2.05 2.47
N ASP A 21 -3.87 2.52 2.16
CA ASP A 21 -3.37 3.89 2.32
C ASP A 21 -3.86 4.57 3.60
N PRO A 22 -3.46 4.08 4.79
CA PRO A 22 -3.99 4.57 6.06
C PRO A 22 -3.87 6.09 6.17
N ALA A 23 -4.89 6.76 6.69
CA ALA A 23 -4.90 8.22 6.78
C ALA A 23 -3.69 8.77 7.55
N GLY A 24 -2.96 9.69 6.93
CA GLY A 24 -1.84 10.42 7.51
C GLY A 24 -2.25 11.62 8.38
N PRO A 25 -3.07 12.56 7.86
CA PRO A 25 -3.48 13.75 8.60
C PRO A 25 -4.03 13.42 9.98
N LEU A 26 -3.58 14.15 11.00
CA LEU A 26 -3.85 13.94 12.44
C LEU A 26 -3.21 12.68 13.04
N PHE A 27 -3.21 11.54 12.35
CA PHE A 27 -2.70 10.27 12.88
C PHE A 27 -1.16 10.20 13.00
N THR A 28 -0.41 10.98 12.22
CA THR A 28 1.08 10.99 12.30
C THR A 28 1.61 11.33 13.68
N LYS A 29 0.90 12.20 14.41
CA LYS A 29 1.24 12.65 15.76
C LYS A 29 0.57 11.83 16.87
N TRP A 30 -0.37 10.97 16.52
CA TRP A 30 -1.10 10.17 17.50
C TRP A 30 -0.26 9.01 18.03
N PRO A 31 -0.47 8.60 19.29
CA PRO A 31 0.18 7.42 19.86
C PRO A 31 -0.25 6.16 19.11
N LYS A 32 0.57 5.10 19.20
CA LYS A 32 0.28 3.78 18.58
C LYS A 32 -1.10 3.24 18.97
N SER A 33 -1.54 3.49 20.20
CA SER A 33 -2.85 3.04 20.72
C SER A 33 -4.07 3.66 20.00
N LEU A 34 -3.86 4.67 19.16
CA LEU A 34 -4.94 5.39 18.47
C LEU A 34 -4.81 5.31 16.93
N LYS A 35 -3.90 4.48 16.42
CA LYS A 35 -3.67 4.31 14.98
C LYS A 35 -3.31 2.87 14.66
N LEU A 36 -3.21 2.57 13.36
CA LEU A 36 -2.75 1.27 12.90
C LEU A 36 -1.25 1.10 13.21
N ASP A 37 -0.90 -0.04 13.78
CA ASP A 37 0.46 -0.51 14.07
C ASP A 37 0.55 -2.03 13.85
N SER A 38 1.76 -2.55 13.66
CA SER A 38 1.99 -3.98 13.47
C SER A 38 1.54 -4.82 14.67
N GLY A 39 1.50 -4.24 15.88
CA GLY A 39 0.99 -4.92 17.08
C GLY A 39 -0.50 -5.29 17.05
N ASP A 40 -1.29 -4.72 16.12
CA ASP A 40 -2.76 -4.78 16.16
C ASP A 40 -3.37 -6.12 15.67
N ALA A 41 -2.56 -6.96 15.02
CA ALA A 41 -2.95 -8.29 14.54
C ALA A 41 -1.74 -9.24 14.53
N GLU A 42 -1.95 -10.54 14.32
CA GLU A 42 -0.86 -11.50 14.07
C GLU A 42 -0.04 -11.12 12.83
N PHE A 43 -0.70 -10.50 11.85
CA PHE A 43 -0.08 -10.01 10.63
C PHE A 43 -0.77 -8.73 10.17
N VAL A 44 0.02 -7.75 9.75
CA VAL A 44 -0.47 -6.45 9.29
C VAL A 44 0.28 -6.12 8.01
N ASP A 45 -0.46 -5.98 6.92
CA ASP A 45 0.08 -5.58 5.62
C ASP A 45 -0.51 -4.23 5.21
N VAL A 46 0.32 -3.34 4.66
CA VAL A 46 -0.11 -1.98 4.34
C VAL A 46 0.29 -1.64 2.91
N ILE A 47 -0.62 -1.03 2.15
CA ILE A 47 -0.36 -0.51 0.80
C ILE A 47 -0.38 1.02 0.88
N HIS A 48 0.74 1.66 0.61
CA HIS A 48 0.90 3.12 0.58
C HIS A 48 0.85 3.59 -0.87
N THR A 49 -0.06 4.50 -1.20
CA THR A 49 -0.21 5.04 -2.56
C THR A 49 -0.28 6.55 -2.60
N ASP A 50 -0.52 7.20 -1.46
CA ASP A 50 -0.53 8.65 -1.33
C ASP A 50 0.17 9.13 -0.04
N ALA A 51 1.28 8.48 0.29
CA ALA A 51 2.05 8.77 1.49
C ALA A 51 2.50 10.23 1.56
N GLY A 52 2.17 10.90 2.67
CA GLY A 52 2.57 12.28 2.94
C GLY A 52 1.55 13.34 2.51
N ILE A 53 0.53 12.98 1.72
CA ILE A 53 -0.59 13.87 1.38
C ILE A 53 -1.82 13.44 2.19
N PHE A 54 -2.56 12.42 1.75
CA PHE A 54 -3.64 11.80 2.53
C PHE A 54 -3.21 10.51 3.23
N GLY A 55 -2.22 9.80 2.69
CA GLY A 55 -1.68 8.57 3.23
C GLY A 55 -0.60 8.77 4.31
N TYR A 56 -0.42 7.77 5.17
CA TYR A 56 0.52 7.80 6.29
C TYR A 56 1.97 7.61 5.80
N PRO A 57 2.91 8.51 6.12
CA PRO A 57 4.21 8.58 5.44
C PRO A 57 5.27 7.59 5.95
N ARG A 58 4.93 6.65 6.83
CA ARG A 58 5.89 5.73 7.46
C ARG A 58 5.38 4.31 7.46
N SER A 59 6.30 3.36 7.50
CA SER A 59 6.00 1.95 7.68
C SER A 59 5.30 1.72 9.03
N ILE A 60 4.13 1.07 8.98
CA ILE A 60 3.29 0.80 10.15
C ILE A 60 2.75 -0.64 10.16
N GLY A 61 3.10 -1.45 9.17
CA GLY A 61 2.77 -2.86 9.11
C GLY A 61 3.91 -3.77 9.59
N HIS A 62 3.65 -5.07 9.54
CA HIS A 62 4.71 -6.06 9.45
C HIS A 62 5.40 -5.98 8.09
N VAL A 63 4.60 -5.78 7.04
CA VAL A 63 5.03 -5.51 5.66
C VAL A 63 4.34 -4.25 5.15
N ASP A 64 5.09 -3.41 4.46
CA ASP A 64 4.60 -2.17 3.87
C ASP A 64 4.97 -2.15 2.38
N PHE A 65 3.98 -2.03 1.52
CA PHE A 65 4.12 -1.96 0.08
C PHE A 65 4.03 -0.51 -0.39
N TRP A 66 4.96 -0.15 -1.28
CA TRP A 66 5.13 1.20 -1.81
C TRP A 66 5.12 1.15 -3.36
N PRO A 67 3.98 0.80 -3.99
CA PRO A 67 3.85 0.80 -5.44
C PRO A 67 4.18 2.19 -6.00
N ASN A 68 5.05 2.21 -7.01
CA ASN A 68 5.54 3.44 -7.66
C ASN A 68 6.17 4.44 -6.66
N GLY A 69 6.80 3.94 -5.60
CA GLY A 69 7.37 4.74 -4.50
C GLY A 69 6.36 5.10 -3.41
N GLY A 70 5.08 4.77 -3.60
CA GLY A 70 3.99 4.92 -2.63
C GLY A 70 3.54 6.37 -2.37
N ILE A 71 3.95 7.30 -3.23
CA ILE A 71 3.60 8.73 -3.15
C ILE A 71 2.69 9.14 -4.31
N SER A 72 2.05 10.30 -4.17
CA SER A 72 1.37 10.95 -5.28
C SER A 72 2.33 11.65 -6.25
N PRO A 73 1.98 11.70 -7.55
CA PRO A 73 0.86 10.99 -8.19
C PRO A 73 1.22 9.54 -8.51
N GLN A 74 0.29 8.62 -8.31
CA GLN A 74 0.38 7.27 -8.88
C GLN A 74 0.17 7.32 -10.41
N PRO A 75 0.66 6.32 -11.18
CA PRO A 75 0.38 6.24 -12.61
C PRO A 75 -1.12 6.34 -12.95
N GLY A 76 -1.49 7.21 -13.88
CA GLY A 76 -2.88 7.47 -14.27
C GLY A 76 -3.65 8.44 -13.35
N CYS A 77 -2.96 9.02 -12.36
CA CYS A 77 -3.54 9.96 -11.39
C CYS A 77 -3.02 11.40 -11.50
N THR A 78 -2.29 11.75 -12.57
CA THR A 78 -1.99 13.16 -12.81
C THR A 78 -3.28 13.92 -13.14
N ILE A 79 -3.32 15.23 -12.84
CA ILE A 79 -4.50 16.07 -13.09
C ILE A 79 -4.92 16.00 -14.57
N SER A 80 -3.96 16.03 -15.49
CA SER A 80 -4.22 15.93 -16.93
C SER A 80 -4.82 14.58 -17.31
N GLU A 81 -4.26 13.47 -16.82
CA GLU A 81 -4.80 12.12 -17.08
C GLU A 81 -6.22 11.96 -16.53
N VAL A 82 -6.47 12.41 -15.29
CA VAL A 82 -7.78 12.33 -14.67
C VAL A 82 -8.79 13.20 -15.41
N LYS A 83 -8.44 14.45 -15.75
CA LYS A 83 -9.35 15.34 -16.50
C LYS A 83 -9.59 14.87 -17.92
N HIS A 84 -8.64 14.18 -18.54
CA HIS A 84 -8.85 13.57 -19.85
C HIS A 84 -9.87 12.43 -19.79
N ARG A 85 -9.77 11.53 -18.80
CA ARG A 85 -10.69 10.36 -18.69
C ARG A 85 -12.02 10.67 -17.99
N SER A 86 -12.06 11.71 -17.16
CA SER A 86 -13.20 12.07 -16.33
C SER A 86 -13.24 13.60 -16.13
N PRO A 87 -13.56 14.36 -17.19
CA PRO A 87 -13.46 15.83 -17.19
C PRO A 87 -14.31 16.51 -16.11
N ASP A 88 -15.50 15.97 -15.88
CA ASP A 88 -16.46 16.48 -14.90
C ASP A 88 -16.12 16.08 -13.46
N SER A 89 -15.13 15.20 -13.26
CA SER A 89 -14.75 14.73 -11.93
C SER A 89 -14.10 15.85 -11.12
N ILE A 90 -14.70 16.15 -9.97
CA ILE A 90 -14.24 17.21 -9.05
C ILE A 90 -13.25 16.66 -8.03
N LEU A 91 -13.52 15.48 -7.48
CA LEU A 91 -12.77 14.92 -6.35
C LEU A 91 -11.58 14.04 -6.80
N GLU A 92 -11.73 13.34 -7.91
CA GLU A 92 -10.73 12.38 -8.35
C GLU A 92 -9.33 12.96 -8.62
N PRO A 93 -9.16 14.18 -9.14
CA PRO A 93 -7.82 14.78 -9.27
C PRO A 93 -7.07 14.89 -7.94
N PHE A 94 -7.79 14.91 -6.81
CA PHE A 94 -7.20 14.99 -5.46
C PHE A 94 -7.01 13.62 -4.83
N PHE A 95 -7.95 12.70 -5.02
CA PHE A 95 -7.98 11.41 -4.30
C PHE A 95 -7.56 10.20 -5.14
N CYS A 96 -7.27 10.36 -6.44
CA CYS A 96 -6.97 9.23 -7.32
C CYS A 96 -5.85 8.34 -6.77
N SER A 97 -4.72 8.92 -6.35
CA SER A 97 -3.61 8.13 -5.78
C SER A 97 -4.02 7.45 -4.47
N HIS A 98 -4.78 8.12 -3.60
CA HIS A 98 -5.28 7.54 -2.35
C HIS A 98 -6.17 6.31 -2.63
N TRP A 99 -7.03 6.41 -3.65
CA TRP A 99 -7.93 5.34 -4.11
C TRP A 99 -7.21 4.16 -4.76
N ARG A 100 -5.99 4.32 -5.28
CA ARG A 100 -5.22 3.22 -5.88
C ARG A 100 -5.01 2.06 -4.91
N SER A 101 -4.86 2.33 -3.62
CA SER A 101 -4.64 1.29 -2.61
C SER A 101 -5.74 0.22 -2.62
N TYR A 102 -7.02 0.61 -2.60
CA TYR A 102 -8.12 -0.34 -2.65
C TYR A 102 -8.31 -0.95 -4.04
N GLN A 103 -8.01 -0.20 -5.11
CA GLN A 103 -8.09 -0.72 -6.48
C GLN A 103 -7.07 -1.84 -6.71
N PHE A 104 -5.82 -1.64 -6.27
CA PHE A 104 -4.78 -2.67 -6.32
C PHE A 104 -5.15 -3.88 -5.45
N TYR A 105 -5.68 -3.65 -4.25
CA TYR A 105 -6.13 -4.75 -3.40
C TYR A 105 -7.26 -5.55 -4.06
N ALA A 106 -8.26 -4.89 -4.65
CA ALA A 106 -9.36 -5.54 -5.34
C ALA A 106 -8.87 -6.38 -6.52
N GLU A 107 -7.95 -5.86 -7.34
CA GLU A 107 -7.35 -6.62 -8.45
C GLU A 107 -6.58 -7.85 -7.93
N SER A 108 -5.80 -7.70 -6.85
CA SER A 108 -5.05 -8.81 -6.24
C SER A 108 -5.94 -9.92 -5.68
N ALA A 109 -7.18 -9.59 -5.29
CA ALA A 109 -8.15 -10.56 -4.79
C ALA A 109 -8.80 -11.37 -5.92
N ILE A 110 -8.94 -10.77 -7.11
CA ILE A 110 -9.51 -11.42 -8.29
C ILE A 110 -8.46 -12.22 -9.06
N ASN A 111 -7.23 -11.70 -9.14
CA ASN A 111 -6.13 -12.33 -9.86
C ASN A 111 -5.00 -12.75 -8.90
N PRO A 112 -4.85 -14.05 -8.58
CA PRO A 112 -3.79 -14.55 -7.70
C PRO A 112 -2.36 -14.33 -8.20
N SER A 113 -2.22 -14.00 -9.49
CA SER A 113 -0.96 -13.69 -10.15
C SER A 113 -0.68 -12.18 -10.22
N ALA A 114 -1.60 -11.32 -9.79
CA ALA A 114 -1.38 -9.88 -9.79
C ALA A 114 -0.33 -9.47 -8.75
N PHE A 115 0.41 -8.41 -9.07
CA PHE A 115 1.41 -7.76 -8.21
C PHE A 115 2.44 -8.73 -7.61
N GLN A 116 2.82 -9.75 -8.39
CA GLN A 116 3.96 -10.59 -8.08
C GLN A 116 5.26 -9.80 -8.15
N GLY A 117 6.28 -10.25 -7.42
CA GLY A 117 7.60 -9.64 -7.49
C GLY A 117 7.68 -8.26 -6.83
N ALA A 118 6.83 -7.96 -5.85
CA ALA A 118 7.08 -6.83 -4.95
C ALA A 118 8.37 -7.14 -4.19
N VAL A 119 9.42 -6.33 -4.38
CA VAL A 119 10.78 -6.62 -3.90
C VAL A 119 11.06 -5.88 -2.60
N GLN A 120 11.53 -6.60 -1.58
CA GLN A 120 11.98 -6.00 -0.35
C GLN A 120 13.22 -5.13 -0.61
N CYS A 121 13.18 -3.87 -0.19
CA CYS A 121 14.32 -2.97 -0.36
C CYS A 121 14.38 -1.90 0.74
N LYS A 122 15.52 -1.22 0.87
CA LYS A 122 15.69 -0.15 1.88
C LYS A 122 14.92 1.12 1.55
N SER A 123 14.87 1.48 0.26
CA SER A 123 14.16 2.67 -0.22
C SER A 123 13.77 2.51 -1.69
N TRP A 124 12.83 3.34 -2.13
CA TRP A 124 12.45 3.45 -3.54
C TRP A 124 13.64 3.73 -4.46
N GLU A 125 14.55 4.61 -4.04
CA GLU A 125 15.76 4.93 -4.80
C GLU A 125 16.66 3.70 -5.03
N HIS A 126 16.86 2.87 -4.01
CA HIS A 126 17.65 1.63 -4.15
C HIS A 126 16.96 0.63 -5.08
N TYR A 127 15.63 0.55 -5.00
CA TYR A 127 14.83 -0.28 -5.92
C TYR A 127 14.99 0.21 -7.37
N GLN A 128 14.84 1.51 -7.63
CA GLN A 128 14.99 2.09 -8.97
C GLN A 128 16.39 1.94 -9.54
N LYS A 129 17.42 2.00 -8.70
CA LYS A 129 18.82 1.77 -9.10
C LYS A 129 19.15 0.29 -9.33
N GLY A 130 18.20 -0.63 -9.14
CA GLY A 130 18.41 -2.07 -9.32
C GLY A 130 19.29 -2.71 -8.24
N VAL A 131 19.47 -2.04 -7.09
CA VAL A 131 20.24 -2.60 -5.97
C VAL A 131 19.53 -3.81 -5.36
N CYS A 132 18.20 -3.76 -5.32
CA CYS A 132 17.34 -4.85 -4.89
C CYS A 132 16.61 -5.42 -6.10
N THR A 133 16.78 -6.72 -6.38
CA THR A 133 16.05 -7.42 -7.44
C THR A 133 15.34 -8.64 -6.88
N PRO A 134 14.37 -9.24 -7.61
CA PRO A 134 13.74 -10.48 -7.18
C PRO A 134 14.73 -11.64 -6.96
N GLN A 135 15.93 -11.59 -7.56
CA GLN A 135 16.98 -12.59 -7.42
C GLN A 135 17.87 -12.33 -6.20
N THR A 136 18.05 -11.07 -5.81
CA THR A 136 18.99 -10.68 -4.74
C THR A 136 18.31 -10.30 -3.43
N SER A 137 16.99 -10.15 -3.43
CA SER A 137 16.21 -9.72 -2.27
C SER A 137 14.90 -10.50 -2.16
N PRO A 138 14.38 -10.73 -0.93
CA PRO A 138 13.07 -11.34 -0.75
C PRO A 138 12.01 -10.60 -1.55
N SER A 139 11.08 -11.35 -2.14
CA SER A 139 9.94 -10.78 -2.84
C SER A 139 8.67 -11.52 -2.47
N THR A 140 7.54 -10.83 -2.61
CA THR A 140 6.22 -11.39 -2.31
C THR A 140 5.17 -10.79 -3.22
N ARG A 141 3.91 -11.20 -3.03
CA ARG A 141 2.75 -10.58 -3.68
C ARG A 141 2.24 -9.42 -2.84
N MET A 142 1.95 -8.30 -3.47
CA MET A 142 1.19 -7.23 -2.82
C MET A 142 -0.32 -7.58 -2.81
N GLY A 143 -1.00 -7.28 -1.70
CA GLY A 143 -2.45 -7.41 -1.60
C GLY A 143 -2.92 -8.76 -1.03
N PHE A 144 -4.00 -9.32 -1.56
CA PHE A 144 -4.74 -10.42 -0.95
C PHE A 144 -3.88 -11.67 -0.67
N TYR A 145 -2.98 -12.03 -1.59
CA TYR A 145 -2.13 -13.22 -1.52
C TYR A 145 -0.71 -12.99 -0.98
N VAL A 146 -0.49 -11.91 -0.22
CA VAL A 146 0.77 -11.65 0.47
C VAL A 146 1.17 -12.81 1.40
N ALA A 147 2.46 -13.15 1.43
CA ALA A 147 3.00 -14.14 2.37
C ALA A 147 2.97 -13.60 3.81
N LYS A 148 2.51 -14.39 4.78
CA LYS A 148 2.37 -13.95 6.19
C LYS A 148 3.71 -13.72 6.87
N GLU A 149 4.78 -14.24 6.27
CA GLU A 149 6.17 -14.13 6.71
C GLU A 149 6.85 -12.90 6.12
N ALA A 150 6.22 -12.22 5.15
CA ALA A 150 6.78 -11.02 4.52
C ALA A 150 7.00 -9.91 5.57
N ARG A 151 8.15 -9.25 5.52
CA ARG A 151 8.52 -8.19 6.47
C ARG A 151 9.18 -6.99 5.80
N GLY A 152 9.01 -5.81 6.37
CA GLY A 152 9.68 -4.59 5.91
C GLY A 152 9.10 -4.02 4.61
N ASN A 153 9.85 -3.11 4.00
CA ASN A 153 9.38 -2.32 2.86
C ASN A 153 9.57 -3.06 1.54
N HIS A 154 8.49 -3.17 0.76
CA HIS A 154 8.48 -3.77 -0.56
C HIS A 154 8.06 -2.76 -1.62
N PHE A 155 8.71 -2.82 -2.78
CA PHE A 155 8.52 -1.89 -3.88
C PHE A 155 8.22 -2.64 -5.18
N LEU A 156 7.40 -2.02 -6.02
CA LEU A 156 6.99 -2.50 -7.33
C LEU A 156 6.50 -1.32 -8.17
N THR A 157 6.42 -1.52 -9.48
CA THR A 157 5.76 -0.60 -10.41
C THR A 157 4.40 -1.16 -10.84
N THR A 158 3.50 -0.29 -11.29
CA THR A 158 2.17 -0.67 -11.80
C THR A 158 1.85 0.05 -13.10
N ASN A 159 0.89 -0.48 -13.88
CA ASN A 159 0.28 0.22 -14.99
C ASN A 159 -0.52 1.44 -14.51
N ARG A 160 -0.82 2.34 -15.45
CA ARG A 160 -1.68 3.51 -15.24
C ARG A 160 -3.18 3.20 -15.22
N GLU A 161 -3.59 2.06 -15.77
CA GLU A 161 -4.98 1.64 -15.94
C GLU A 161 -5.11 0.15 -15.58
N SER A 162 -6.32 -0.30 -15.29
CA SER A 162 -6.58 -1.71 -14.97
C SER A 162 -6.42 -2.57 -16.23
N PRO A 163 -5.78 -3.76 -16.16
CA PRO A 163 -5.13 -4.32 -14.97
C PRO A 163 -3.85 -3.57 -14.61
N PHE A 164 -3.75 -3.17 -13.34
CA PHE A 164 -2.64 -2.39 -12.79
C PHE A 164 -1.39 -3.23 -12.61
N SER A 165 -1.53 -4.53 -12.37
CA SER A 165 -0.38 -5.43 -12.29
C SER A 165 0.34 -5.51 -13.64
N LEU A 166 1.68 -5.52 -13.57
CA LEU A 166 2.54 -5.80 -14.71
C LEU A 166 2.66 -7.33 -14.82
N THR A 167 2.15 -7.89 -15.93
CA THR A 167 2.29 -9.31 -16.30
C THR A 167 3.61 -9.57 -16.99
#